data_AF-A0A536K0G7-F1
#
_entry.id   AF-A0A536K0G7-F1
#
_cell.length_a   1.000
_cell.length_b   1.000
_cell.length_c   1.000
_cell.angle_alpha   90.00
_cell.angle_beta   90.00
_cell.angle_gamma   90.00
#
_symmetry.space_group_name_H-M   'P 1'
#
loop_
_entity.id
_entity.type
_entity.pdbx_description
1 polymer ?
#
loop_
_entity_poly.entity_id
_entity_poly.type
_entity_poly.pdbx_seq_one_letter_code
_entity_poly.pdbx_strand_id
1 'polypeptide(L)'
;MEKLIKYTNETVIPAAKKLQGFKGGYWLADRKNGKGFALTLFETESALRASEDASAGIRSDAAKQTGTTMAGVERYEVYAQAVAEPAMAAR
;
A
#
# COMPACT_ATOMS: atom_id res chain seq x y z
N MET A 1 9.48 3.14 12.90
CA MET A 1 8.77 2.06 12.19
C MET A 1 7.41 1.75 12.84
N GLU A 2 7.35 1.43 14.14
CA GLU A 2 6.07 1.12 14.81
C GLU A 2 4.96 2.17 14.62
N LYS A 3 5.30 3.46 14.75
CA LYS A 3 4.36 4.57 14.48
C LYS A 3 3.78 4.53 13.07
N LEU A 4 4.60 4.20 12.06
CA LEU A 4 4.17 4.05 10.66
C LEU A 4 3.21 2.87 10.52
N ILE A 5 3.54 1.72 11.10
CA ILE A 5 2.72 0.51 11.02
C ILE A 5 1.35 0.76 11.67
N LYS A 6 1.33 1.36 12.86
CA LYS A 6 0.10 1.71 13.56
C LYS A 6 -0.76 2.65 12.72
N TYR A 7 -0.20 3.79 12.29
CA TYR A 7 -0.93 4.77 11.47
C TYR A 7 -1.41 4.18 10.14
N THR A 8 -0.63 3.28 9.56
CA THR A 8 -1.01 2.59 8.32
C THR A 8 -2.27 1.75 8.52
N ASN A 9 -2.31 0.93 9.57
CA ASN A 9 -3.46 0.07 9.85
C ASN A 9 -4.70 0.88 10.25
N GLU A 10 -4.54 1.92 11.05
CA GLU A 10 -5.65 2.69 11.62
C GLU A 10 -6.18 3.77 10.68
N THR A 11 -5.38 4.27 9.74
CA THR A 11 -5.75 5.44 8.91
C THR A 11 -5.53 5.21 7.43
N VAL A 12 -4.33 4.76 7.01
CA VAL A 12 -4.00 4.65 5.58
C VAL A 12 -4.82 3.55 4.91
N ILE A 13 -4.89 2.34 5.47
CA ILE A 13 -5.63 1.22 4.89
C ILE A 13 -7.14 1.54 4.81
N PRO A 14 -7.80 2.06 5.86
CA PRO A 14 -9.19 2.49 5.76
C PRO A 14 -9.43 3.58 4.70
N ALA A 15 -8.51 4.53 4.53
CA ALA A 15 -8.63 5.56 3.51
C ALA A 15 -8.43 4.99 2.09
N ALA A 16 -7.43 4.12 1.91
CA ALA A 16 -7.15 3.45 0.63
C ALA A 16 -8.33 2.60 0.16
N LYS A 17 -9.00 1.87 1.06
CA LYS A 17 -10.21 1.08 0.76
C LYS A 17 -11.39 1.90 0.23
N LYS A 18 -11.39 3.22 0.43
CA LYS A 18 -12.44 4.14 -0.08
C LYS A 18 -12.13 4.65 -1.49
N LEU A 19 -10.92 4.42 -2.00
CA LEU A 19 -10.56 4.82 -3.36
C LEU A 19 -11.32 3.96 -4.36
N GLN A 20 -11.90 4.62 -5.37
CA GLN A 20 -12.63 3.92 -6.42
C GLN A 20 -11.72 2.91 -7.13
N GLY A 21 -12.23 1.70 -7.33
CA GLY A 21 -11.50 0.64 -8.02
C GLY A 21 -10.35 0.02 -7.22
N PHE A 22 -10.16 0.34 -5.94
CA PHE A 22 -9.16 -0.33 -5.09
C PHE A 22 -9.45 -1.84 -4.98
N LYS A 23 -8.47 -2.68 -5.32
CA LYS A 23 -8.56 -4.15 -5.29
C LYS A 23 -7.77 -4.80 -4.15
N GLY A 24 -6.86 -4.06 -3.53
CA GLY A 24 -6.04 -4.56 -2.44
C GLY A 24 -4.71 -3.84 -2.36
N GLY A 25 -3.89 -4.27 -1.40
CA GLY A 25 -2.53 -3.77 -1.31
C GLY A 25 -1.68 -4.53 -0.30
N TYR A 26 -0.38 -4.32 -0.42
CA TYR A 26 0.64 -4.87 0.45
C TYR A 26 1.45 -3.72 1.04
N TRP A 27 1.63 -3.73 2.35
CA TRP A 27 2.49 -2.78 3.07
C TRP A 27 3.67 -3.56 3.62
N LEU A 28 4.83 -3.33 3.03
CA LEU A 28 6.08 -4.00 3.33
C LEU A 28 6.98 -3.06 4.14
N ALA A 29 7.77 -3.63 5.03
CA ALA A 29 8.72 -2.90 5.85
C ALA A 29 10.05 -3.63 5.93
N ASP A 30 11.11 -2.97 5.49
CA ASP A 30 12.47 -3.31 5.87
C ASP A 30 12.79 -2.60 7.19
N ARG A 31 12.61 -3.32 8.29
CA ARG A 31 12.80 -2.81 9.64
C ARG A 31 14.26 -2.45 9.93
N LYS A 32 15.21 -3.15 9.32
CA LYS A 32 16.64 -2.96 9.55
C LYS A 32 17.13 -1.66 8.93
N ASN A 33 16.67 -1.36 7.71
CA ASN A 33 17.07 -0.16 6.98
C ASN A 33 16.05 0.98 7.08
N GLY A 34 14.98 0.81 7.87
CA GLY A 34 13.96 1.84 8.11
C GLY A 34 13.11 2.19 6.87
N LYS A 35 13.01 1.29 5.88
CA LYS A 35 12.26 1.54 4.64
C LYS A 35 10.87 0.92 4.69
N GLY A 36 9.89 1.67 4.21
CA GLY A 36 8.53 1.18 3.95
C GLY A 36 8.25 1.19 2.46
N PHE A 37 7.48 0.21 1.98
CA PHE A 37 7.01 0.16 0.60
C PHE A 37 5.54 -0.26 0.59
N ALA A 38 4.72 0.46 -0.16
CA ALA A 38 3.31 0.13 -0.33
C ALA A 38 3.04 -0.18 -1.80
N LEU A 39 2.42 -1.33 -2.06
CA LEU A 39 1.90 -1.72 -3.36
C LEU A 39 0.38 -1.71 -3.27
N THR A 40 -0.31 -0.88 -4.04
CA THR A 40 -1.77 -0.84 -4.10
C THR A 40 -2.24 -1.24 -5.49
N LEU A 41 -3.26 -2.07 -5.55
CA LEU A 41 -3.81 -2.64 -6.76
C LEU A 41 -5.14 -1.98 -7.09
N PHE A 42 -5.36 -1.68 -8.37
CA PHE A 42 -6.59 -1.08 -8.87
C PHE A 42 -7.19 -1.93 -9.99
N GLU A 43 -8.50 -1.83 -10.17
CA GLU A 43 -9.26 -2.59 -11.16
C GLU A 43 -8.90 -2.23 -12.60
N THR A 44 -8.63 -0.94 -12.84
CA THR A 44 -8.25 -0.41 -14.15
C THR A 44 -7.19 0.66 -14.01
N GLU A 45 -6.44 0.93 -15.09
CA GLU A 45 -5.52 2.08 -15.11
C GLU A 45 -6.27 3.39 -14.87
N SER A 46 -7.46 3.58 -15.46
CA SER A 46 -8.27 4.79 -15.25
C SER A 46 -8.62 5.01 -13.77
N ALA A 47 -9.02 3.96 -13.05
CA ALA A 47 -9.26 4.02 -11.61
C ALA A 47 -7.99 4.37 -10.82
N LEU A 48 -6.84 3.81 -11.21
CA LEU A 48 -5.55 4.18 -10.62
C LEU A 48 -5.27 5.67 -10.82
N ARG A 49 -5.39 6.19 -12.06
CA ARG A 49 -5.14 7.60 -12.39
C ARG A 49 -6.07 8.52 -11.62
N ALA A 50 -7.36 8.20 -11.56
CA ALA A 50 -8.35 8.97 -10.81
C ALA A 50 -8.08 9.00 -9.30
N SER A 51 -7.38 7.99 -8.76
CA SER A 51 -7.05 7.90 -7.34
C SER A 51 -5.82 8.72 -6.91
N GLU A 52 -5.05 9.26 -7.86
CA GLU A 52 -3.69 9.76 -7.62
C GLU A 52 -3.64 10.92 -6.62
N ASP A 53 -4.52 11.90 -6.76
CA ASP A 53 -4.57 13.07 -5.89
C ASP A 53 -4.97 12.70 -4.47
N ALA A 54 -6.02 11.89 -4.32
CA ALA A 54 -6.44 11.38 -3.02
C ALA A 54 -5.34 10.54 -2.36
N SER A 55 -4.68 9.68 -3.14
CA SER A 55 -3.55 8.87 -2.67
C SER A 55 -2.34 9.72 -2.28
N ALA A 56 -2.08 10.82 -2.99
CA ALA A 56 -1.03 11.77 -2.64
C ALA A 56 -1.32 12.47 -1.30
N GLY A 57 -2.58 12.85 -1.06
CA GLY A 57 -3.03 13.35 0.23
C GLY A 57 -2.78 12.36 1.36
N ILE A 58 -3.21 11.11 1.20
CA ILE A 58 -2.99 10.04 2.18
C ILE A 58 -1.49 9.85 2.48
N ARG A 59 -0.63 9.83 1.46
CA ARG A 59 0.83 9.72 1.64
C ARG A 59 1.42 10.93 2.36
N SER A 60 0.98 12.15 2.02
CA SER A 60 1.43 13.39 2.65
C SER A 60 1.07 13.41 4.14
N ASP A 61 -0.15 13.01 4.49
CA ASP A 61 -0.59 12.95 5.87
C ASP A 61 0.15 11.86 6.65
N ALA A 62 0.35 10.67 6.06
CA ALA A 62 1.19 9.64 6.66
C ALA A 62 2.62 10.12 6.91
N ALA A 63 3.23 10.84 5.96
CA ALA A 63 4.56 11.42 6.11
C ALA A 63 4.62 12.41 7.28
N LYS A 64 3.68 13.35 7.36
CA LYS A 64 3.58 14.33 8.45
C LYS A 64 3.38 13.66 9.81
N GLN A 65 2.46 12.71 9.89
CA GLN A 65 2.10 12.09 11.17
C GLN A 65 3.17 11.13 11.67
N THR A 66 3.90 10.46 10.78
CA THR A 66 4.86 9.43 11.16
C THR A 66 6.31 9.88 11.14
N GLY A 67 6.60 11.05 10.55
CA GLY A 67 7.94 11.59 10.36
C GLY A 67 8.70 10.92 9.21
N THR A 68 8.02 10.19 8.33
CA THR A 68 8.64 9.55 7.16
C THR A 68 8.73 10.50 5.97
N THR A 69 9.70 10.29 5.10
CA THR A 69 9.81 10.97 3.82
C THR A 69 9.40 10.04 2.68
N MET A 70 8.65 10.53 1.69
CA MET A 70 8.33 9.76 0.49
C MET A 70 9.51 9.78 -0.49
N ALA A 71 10.00 8.58 -0.82
CA ALA A 71 11.09 8.41 -1.78
C ALA A 71 10.63 8.52 -3.24
N GLY A 72 9.40 8.08 -3.55
CA GLY A 72 8.87 8.09 -4.90
C GLY A 72 7.53 7.37 -5.02
N VAL A 73 6.88 7.51 -6.17
CA VAL A 73 5.63 6.83 -6.53
C VAL A 73 5.74 6.38 -7.98
N GLU A 74 5.50 5.11 -8.23
CA GLU A 74 5.61 4.50 -9.54
C GLU A 74 4.36 3.70 -9.87
N ARG A 75 4.17 3.38 -11.16
CA ARG A 75 2.97 2.72 -11.68
C ARG A 75 3.36 1.58 -12.59
N TYR A 76 2.67 0.47 -12.42
CA TYR A 76 3.00 -0.80 -13.05
C TYR A 76 1.73 -1.54 -13.41
N GLU A 77 1.83 -2.41 -14.41
CA GLU A 77 0.81 -3.40 -14.75
C GLU A 77 1.15 -4.73 -14.07
N VAL A 78 0.13 -5.43 -13.57
CA VAL A 78 0.30 -6.79 -13.05
C VAL A 78 0.34 -7.76 -14.22
N TYR A 79 1.54 -8.18 -14.60
CA TYR A 79 1.72 -9.17 -15.67
C TYR A 79 1.46 -10.62 -15.22
N ALA A 80 1.82 -10.95 -13.96
CA ALA A 80 1.63 -12.28 -13.39
C ALA A 80 1.47 -12.21 -11.86
N GLN A 81 0.75 -13.18 -11.29
CA GLN A 81 0.65 -13.39 -9.85
C GLN A 81 0.70 -14.89 -9.56
N ALA A 82 1.43 -15.27 -8.52
CA ALA A 82 1.38 -16.61 -7.95
C ALA A 82 0.77 -16.53 -6.55
N VAL A 83 -0.11 -17.49 -6.23
CA VAL A 83 -0.64 -17.70 -4.89
C VAL A 83 -0.06 -19.01 -4.39
N ALA A 84 0.59 -19.00 -3.22
CA ALA A 84 1.08 -20.24 -2.63
C ALA A 84 -0.11 -21.13 -2.29
N GLU A 85 -0.07 -22.39 -2.72
CA GLU A 85 -1.03 -23.38 -2.26
C GLU A 85 -0.89 -23.52 -0.73
N PRO A 86 -2.01 -23.63 0.01
CA PRO A 86 -1.92 -23.95 1.43
C PRO A 86 -1.17 -25.28 1.54
N ALA A 87 -0.13 -25.32 2.38
CA ALA A 87 0.56 -26.56 2.67
C ALA A 87 -0.48 -27.59 3.12
N MET A 88 -0.59 -28.73 2.42
CA MET A 88 -1.43 -29.83 2.89
C MET A 88 -1.06 -30.08 4.35
N ALA A 89 -2.02 -29.93 5.25
CA ALA A 89 -1.83 -30.31 6.63
C ALA A 89 -1.38 -31.78 6.63
N ALA A 90 -0.16 -32.03 7.10
CA ALA A 90 0.29 -33.39 7.36
C ALA A 90 -0.75 -34.02 8.29
N ARG A 91 -1.42 -35.08 7.81
CA ARG A 91 -2.31 -35.89 8.63
C ARG A 91 -1.51 -36.67 9.66
#